data_AF-A0A317I6L5-F1
#
_entry.id   AF-A0A317I6L5-F1
#
_cell.length_a   1.000
_cell.length_b   1.000
_cell.length_c   1.000
_cell.angle_alpha   90.00
_cell.angle_beta   90.00
_cell.angle_gamma   90.00
#
_symmetry.space_group_name_H-M   'P 1'
#
loop_
_entity.id
_entity.type
_entity.pdbx_description
1 polymer ?
#
loop_
_entity_poly.entity_id
_entity_poly.type
_entity_poly.pdbx_seq_one_letter_code
_entity_poly.pdbx_strand_id
1 'polypeptide(L)'
;MILSSPTRELTHVRVSPDQQWITFTRYNHFGLNGTASEDDGYNKTEIMIARIDGTAAQTIISPTEGAGNANSSWTPDGHGLVYCSSNNPDHLPQDLVIDLKTRKISRLPTPPGMMVADPHWV
;
A
#
# COMPACT_ATOMS: atom_id res chain seq x y z
N MET A 1 -18.10 -1.86 -11.40
CA MET A 1 -18.50 -1.10 -10.20
C MET A 1 -17.29 -0.25 -9.83
N ILE A 2 -17.39 1.07 -9.74
CA ILE A 2 -16.22 1.90 -9.41
C ILE A 2 -15.90 1.68 -7.93
N LEU A 3 -14.63 1.45 -7.60
CA LEU A 3 -14.13 1.42 -6.21
C LEU A 3 -14.24 2.83 -5.62
N SER A 4 -15.44 3.28 -5.30
CA SER A 4 -15.66 4.60 -4.69
C SER A 4 -15.76 4.42 -3.18
N SER A 5 -14.83 5.04 -2.46
CA SER A 5 -14.93 5.21 -1.01
C SER A 5 -15.15 6.70 -0.72
N PRO A 6 -16.40 7.17 -0.56
CA PRO A 6 -16.72 8.61 -0.55
C PRO A 6 -16.05 9.40 0.58
N THR A 7 -15.58 8.71 1.62
CA THR A 7 -14.94 9.32 2.78
C THR A 7 -13.50 8.86 2.98
N ARG A 8 -12.94 8.04 2.10
CA ARG A 8 -11.54 7.60 2.19
C ARG A 8 -10.88 7.68 0.84
N GLU A 9 -9.82 8.47 0.78
CA GLU A 9 -9.02 8.63 -0.41
C GLU A 9 -8.31 7.32 -0.77
N LEU A 10 -8.18 7.08 -2.08
CA LEU A 10 -7.44 5.96 -2.67
C LEU A 10 -6.36 6.56 -3.58
N THR A 11 -5.08 6.27 -3.32
CA THR A 11 -3.96 6.86 -4.08
C THR A 11 -2.99 5.78 -4.56
N HIS A 12 -2.01 6.19 -5.37
CA HIS A 12 -0.90 5.35 -5.83
C HIS A 12 -1.38 4.05 -6.52
N VAL A 13 -2.41 4.16 -7.35
CA VAL A 13 -2.95 3.01 -8.09
C VAL A 13 -1.91 2.48 -9.09
N ARG A 14 -1.67 1.17 -9.10
CA ARG A 14 -0.78 0.46 -10.03
C ARG A 14 -1.45 -0.81 -10.57
N VAL A 15 -1.31 -1.08 -11.86
CA VAL A 15 -1.88 -2.25 -12.55
C VAL A 15 -0.93 -3.45 -12.46
N SER A 16 -1.47 -4.66 -12.30
CA SER A 16 -0.70 -5.90 -12.30
C SER A 16 -0.14 -6.25 -13.69
N PRO A 17 0.94 -7.06 -13.78
CA PRO A 17 1.53 -7.44 -15.07
C PRO A 17 0.55 -8.13 -16.04
N ASP A 18 -0.40 -8.92 -15.51
CA ASP A 18 -1.44 -9.60 -16.29
C ASP A 18 -2.64 -8.70 -16.64
N GLN A 19 -2.62 -7.43 -16.21
CA GLN A 19 -3.66 -6.41 -16.41
C GLN A 19 -5.02 -6.77 -15.81
N GLN A 20 -5.04 -7.68 -14.83
CA GLN A 20 -6.27 -8.15 -14.24
C GLN A 20 -6.59 -7.51 -12.88
N TRP A 21 -5.58 -7.00 -12.20
CA TRP A 21 -5.66 -6.47 -10.86
C TRP A 21 -5.06 -5.07 -10.78
N ILE A 22 -5.48 -4.33 -9.76
CA ILE A 22 -4.84 -3.10 -9.31
C ILE A 22 -4.44 -3.23 -7.85
N THR A 23 -3.38 -2.53 -7.47
CA THR A 23 -3.01 -2.28 -6.07
C THR A 23 -3.08 -0.78 -5.79
N PHE A 24 -3.40 -0.39 -4.56
CA PHE A 24 -3.53 1.02 -4.17
C PHE A 24 -3.41 1.21 -2.65
N THR A 25 -3.04 2.42 -2.25
CA THR A 25 -3.07 2.88 -0.86
C THR A 25 -4.48 3.35 -0.53
N ARG A 26 -5.01 2.98 0.65
CA ARG A 26 -6.23 3.56 1.21
C ARG A 26 -5.97 4.20 2.57
N TYR A 27 -6.43 5.43 2.73
CA TYR A 27 -6.31 6.18 3.99
C TYR A 27 -7.42 5.80 4.96
N ASN A 28 -7.08 5.62 6.25
CA ASN A 28 -8.07 5.28 7.28
C ASN A 28 -7.98 6.16 8.54
N HIS A 29 -7.08 7.13 8.59
CA HIS A 29 -7.06 8.15 9.63
C HIS A 29 -8.02 9.28 9.24
N PHE A 30 -9.12 9.41 9.97
CA PHE A 30 -10.13 10.42 9.70
C PHE A 30 -9.72 11.77 10.31
N GLY A 31 -9.59 12.77 9.46
CA GLY A 31 -9.40 14.16 9.85
C GLY A 31 -10.66 14.81 10.42
N LEU A 32 -10.53 16.08 10.82
CA LEU A 32 -11.63 16.87 11.41
C LEU A 32 -12.82 17.06 10.46
N ASN A 33 -12.60 16.97 9.15
CA ASN A 33 -13.63 17.09 8.13
C ASN A 33 -14.44 15.79 7.91
N GLY A 34 -14.14 14.72 8.64
CA GLY A 34 -14.83 13.43 8.52
C GLY A 34 -14.42 12.62 7.28
N THR A 35 -13.31 12.98 6.63
CA THR A 35 -12.69 12.19 5.56
C THR A 35 -11.32 11.67 6.00
N ALA A 36 -10.84 10.60 5.38
CA ALA A 36 -9.47 10.14 5.50
C ALA A 36 -8.75 10.41 4.20
N SER A 37 -7.75 11.28 4.24
CA SER A 37 -7.02 11.78 3.08
C SER A 37 -5.52 11.84 3.34
N GLU A 38 -4.75 12.05 2.28
CA GLU A 38 -3.30 12.27 2.37
C GLU A 38 -2.95 13.50 3.21
N ASP A 39 -3.81 14.53 3.21
CA ASP A 39 -3.64 15.74 4.01
C ASP A 39 -3.63 15.45 5.52
N ASP A 40 -4.28 14.36 5.96
CA ASP A 40 -4.32 13.89 7.35
C ASP A 40 -3.14 12.96 7.71
N GLY A 41 -2.21 12.78 6.77
CA GLY A 41 -1.00 11.98 6.91
C GLY A 41 -1.20 10.48 6.70
N TYR A 42 -0.09 9.75 6.76
CA TYR A 42 -0.03 8.33 6.41
C TYR A 42 -0.41 7.38 7.56
N ASN A 43 -0.82 7.89 8.72
CA ASN A 43 -1.26 7.04 9.83
C ASN A 43 -2.43 6.15 9.38
N LYS A 44 -2.40 4.87 9.72
CA LYS A 44 -3.45 3.89 9.39
C LYS A 44 -3.69 3.75 7.88
N THR A 45 -2.70 4.01 7.04
CA THR A 45 -2.78 3.63 5.62
C THR A 45 -2.73 2.11 5.48
N GLU A 46 -3.52 1.58 4.55
CA GLU A 46 -3.58 0.15 4.21
C GLU A 46 -3.24 -0.07 2.73
N ILE A 47 -2.69 -1.24 2.41
CA ILE A 47 -2.50 -1.68 1.03
C ILE A 47 -3.65 -2.59 0.64
N MET A 48 -4.32 -2.27 -0.46
CA MET A 48 -5.42 -3.06 -1.00
C MET A 48 -5.12 -3.50 -2.43
N ILE A 49 -5.74 -4.61 -2.83
CA ILE A 49 -5.89 -4.97 -4.25
C ILE A 49 -7.36 -5.10 -4.62
N ALA A 50 -7.65 -4.95 -5.90
CA ALA A 50 -8.96 -5.24 -6.47
C ALA A 50 -8.81 -5.66 -7.94
N ARG A 51 -9.83 -6.31 -8.49
CA ARG A 51 -9.91 -6.54 -9.94
C ARG A 51 -10.03 -5.20 -10.66
N ILE A 52 -9.54 -5.12 -11.89
CA ILE A 52 -9.58 -3.88 -12.68
C ILE A 52 -11.01 -3.39 -12.97
N ASP A 53 -12.00 -4.28 -12.94
CA ASP A 53 -13.43 -3.97 -13.04
C ASP A 53 -14.06 -3.42 -11.73
N GLY A 54 -13.22 -3.29 -10.69
CA GLY A 54 -13.53 -2.83 -9.35
C GLY A 54 -14.13 -3.88 -8.41
N THR A 55 -14.16 -5.15 -8.82
CA THR A 55 -14.65 -6.25 -7.98
C THR A 55 -13.54 -6.87 -7.13
N ALA A 56 -13.91 -7.78 -6.22
CA ALA A 56 -12.99 -8.56 -5.37
C ALA A 56 -11.93 -7.71 -4.64
N ALA A 57 -12.32 -6.52 -4.17
CA ALA A 57 -11.46 -5.69 -3.33
C ALA A 57 -11.13 -6.41 -2.02
N GLN A 58 -9.85 -6.40 -1.65
CA GLN A 58 -9.38 -7.00 -0.41
C GLN A 58 -8.16 -6.26 0.15
N THR A 59 -8.07 -6.22 1.47
CA THR A 59 -6.88 -5.72 2.18
C THR A 59 -5.76 -6.75 2.08
N ILE A 60 -4.56 -6.29 1.70
CA ILE A 60 -3.34 -7.10 1.66
C ILE A 60 -2.46 -6.81 2.88
N ILE A 61 -2.29 -5.53 3.23
CA ILE A 61 -1.60 -5.09 4.46
C ILE A 61 -2.58 -4.25 5.26
N SER A 62 -2.91 -4.69 6.47
CA SER A 62 -3.89 -4.02 7.32
C SER A 62 -3.40 -2.67 7.85
N PRO A 63 -4.32 -1.71 8.08
CA PRO A 63 -3.97 -0.43 8.69
C PRO A 63 -3.45 -0.67 10.11
N THR A 64 -2.38 0.04 10.48
CA THR A 64 -1.76 -0.05 11.81
C THR A 64 -1.74 1.32 12.45
N GLU A 65 -2.08 1.40 13.73
CA GLU A 65 -2.04 2.66 14.48
C GLU A 65 -0.58 3.11 14.67
N GLY A 66 -0.30 4.38 14.44
CA GLY A 66 1.04 4.96 14.52
C GLY A 66 1.98 4.59 13.36
N ALA A 67 1.47 3.94 12.32
CA ALA A 67 2.27 3.52 11.17
C ALA A 67 1.51 3.70 9.85
N GLY A 68 2.28 3.87 8.77
CA GLY A 68 1.79 3.88 7.41
C GLY A 68 2.23 2.65 6.62
N ASN A 69 1.36 2.18 5.74
CA ASN A 69 1.64 1.19 4.70
C ASN A 69 1.11 1.74 3.39
N ALA A 70 2.00 2.06 2.46
CA ALA A 70 1.61 2.81 1.27
C ALA A 70 2.49 2.48 0.06
N ASN A 71 2.06 3.00 -1.09
CA ASN A 71 2.84 3.07 -2.33
C ASN A 71 3.24 1.69 -2.83
N SER A 72 2.26 0.77 -2.85
CA SER A 72 2.51 -0.58 -3.31
C SER A 72 2.71 -0.65 -4.83
N SER A 73 3.61 -1.52 -5.28
CA SER A 73 3.79 -1.87 -6.70
C SER A 73 3.91 -3.39 -6.86
N TRP A 74 3.45 -3.92 -7.98
CA TRP A 74 3.49 -5.36 -8.25
C TRP A 74 4.91 -5.83 -8.53
N THR A 75 5.26 -7.03 -8.05
CA THR A 75 6.46 -7.71 -8.54
C THR A 75 6.28 -8.08 -10.03
N PRO A 76 7.36 -8.15 -10.82
CA PRO A 76 7.27 -8.42 -12.27
C PRO A 76 6.61 -9.76 -12.61
N ASP A 77 6.71 -10.75 -11.71
CA ASP A 77 6.08 -12.06 -11.85
C ASP A 77 4.61 -12.08 -11.40
N GLY A 78 4.08 -10.97 -10.88
CA GLY A 78 2.70 -10.84 -10.41
C GLY A 78 2.37 -11.61 -9.12
N HIS A 79 3.36 -12.24 -8.46
CA HIS A 79 3.13 -13.05 -7.27
C HIS A 79 3.23 -12.29 -5.95
N GLY A 80 3.68 -11.04 -5.99
CA GLY A 80 3.94 -10.23 -4.82
C GLY A 80 3.68 -8.75 -5.03
N LEU A 81 3.80 -8.01 -3.93
CA LEU A 81 3.84 -6.54 -3.93
C LEU A 81 5.09 -6.08 -3.17
N VAL A 82 5.77 -5.06 -3.66
CA VAL A 82 6.59 -4.19 -2.82
C VAL A 82 5.73 -3.07 -2.25
N TYR A 83 6.06 -2.58 -1.06
CA TYR A 83 5.39 -1.43 -0.45
C TYR A 83 6.30 -0.75 0.58
N CYS A 84 6.06 0.55 0.80
CA CYS A 84 6.65 1.28 1.91
C CYS A 84 5.89 0.99 3.20
N SER A 85 6.61 0.79 4.30
CA SER A 85 6.03 0.71 5.64
C SER A 85 6.86 1.50 6.65
N SER A 86 6.19 2.17 7.58
CA SER A 86 6.82 2.70 8.80
C SER A 86 6.49 1.85 10.04
N ASN A 87 5.92 0.65 9.85
CA ASN A 87 5.63 -0.28 10.93
C ASN A 87 6.90 -1.02 11.39
N ASN A 88 7.75 -0.32 12.11
CA ASN A 88 8.95 -0.84 12.77
C ASN A 88 9.25 0.02 14.02
N PRO A 89 10.13 -0.45 14.93
CA PRO A 89 10.41 0.26 16.18
C PRO A 89 10.92 1.70 16.03
N ASP A 90 11.57 2.02 14.91
CA ASP A 90 12.16 3.35 14.67
C ASP A 90 11.18 4.28 13.95
N HIS A 91 10.01 3.78 13.51
CA HIS A 91 9.02 4.48 12.69
C HIS A 91 9.57 5.09 11.39
N LEU A 92 10.73 4.61 10.93
CA LEU A 92 11.35 5.08 9.69
C LEU A 92 10.82 4.28 8.48
N PRO A 93 10.67 4.89 7.29
CA PRO A 93 10.27 4.16 6.09
C PRO A 93 11.23 3.01 5.75
N GLN A 94 10.66 1.85 5.43
CA GLN A 94 11.35 0.68 4.88
C GLN A 94 10.55 0.06 3.74
N ASP A 95 11.25 -0.52 2.78
CA ASP A 95 10.63 -1.25 1.67
C ASP A 95 10.51 -2.71 2.05
N LEU A 96 9.30 -3.22 1.92
CA LEU A 96 8.94 -4.59 2.22
C LEU A 96 8.34 -5.24 0.98
N VAL A 97 8.60 -6.53 0.79
CA VAL A 97 7.98 -7.36 -0.23
C VAL A 97 7.12 -8.41 0.44
N ILE A 98 5.85 -8.48 0.04
CA ILE A 98 4.92 -9.53 0.43
C ILE A 98 4.70 -10.50 -0.73
N ASP A 99 4.81 -11.80 -0.44
CA ASP A 99 4.35 -12.87 -1.33
C ASP A 99 2.84 -13.07 -1.10
N LEU A 100 2.03 -12.93 -2.16
CA LEU A 100 0.57 -12.93 -2.04
C LEU A 100 -0.01 -14.31 -1.72
N LYS A 101 0.69 -15.39 -2.09
CA LYS A 101 0.25 -16.77 -1.86
C LYS A 101 0.46 -17.19 -0.42
N THR A 102 1.63 -16.88 0.13
CA THR A 102 2.08 -17.32 1.46
C THR A 102 1.88 -16.26 2.53
N ARG A 103 1.65 -15.00 2.12
CA ARG A 103 1.61 -13.81 3.00
C ARG A 103 2.93 -13.56 3.74
N LYS A 104 4.02 -14.20 3.31
CA LYS A 104 5.34 -13.97 3.87
C LYS A 104 5.83 -12.58 3.47
N ILE A 105 6.32 -11.83 4.46
CA ILE A 105 6.91 -10.51 4.27
C ILE A 105 8.43 -10.61 4.44
N SER A 106 9.16 -9.93 3.57
CA SER A 106 10.62 -9.80 3.63
C SER A 106 11.03 -8.35 3.39
N ARG A 107 12.10 -7.91 4.04
CA ARG A 107 12.62 -6.55 3.88
C ARG A 107 13.55 -6.47 2.68
N LEU A 108 13.39 -5.42 1.86
CA LEU A 108 14.38 -5.05 0.87
C LEU A 108 15.48 -4.21 1.54
N PRO A 109 16.77 -4.53 1.32
CA PRO A 109 17.86 -3.76 1.90
C PRO A 109 17.86 -2.31 1.38
N THR A 110 17.89 -1.35 2.30
CA THR A 110 18.13 0.06 1.98
C THR A 110 19.63 0.36 2.12
N PRO A 111 20.29 0.95 1.11
CA PRO A 111 21.67 1.38 1.24
C PRO A 111 21.86 2.37 2.41
N PRO A 112 23.00 2.33 3.13
CA PRO A 112 23.28 3.27 4.20
C PRO A 112 23.18 4.74 3.74
N GLY A 113 22.53 5.57 4.55
CA GLY A 113 22.35 7.01 4.26
C GLY A 113 21.23 7.34 3.26
N MET A 114 20.50 6.35 2.76
CA MET A 114 19.29 6.56 1.96
C MET A 114 18.02 6.31 2.78
N MET A 115 16.97 7.04 2.42
CA MET A 115 15.60 6.71 2.79
C MET A 115 14.90 6.14 1.57
N VAL A 116 13.97 5.21 1.79
CA VAL A 116 13.10 4.68 0.74
C VAL A 116 11.80 5.46 0.68
N ALA A 117 11.31 5.65 -0.53
CA ALA A 117 10.02 6.27 -0.81
C ALA A 117 9.50 5.72 -2.14
N ASP A 118 8.17 5.57 -2.23
CA ASP A 118 7.42 5.22 -3.44
C ASP A 118 8.08 4.13 -4.33
N PRO A 119 8.21 2.88 -3.84
CA PRO A 119 8.89 1.84 -4.57
C PRO A 119 8.11 1.50 -5.84
N HIS A 120 8.82 1.48 -6.96
CA HIS A 120 8.27 1.06 -8.24
C HIS A 120 9.13 -0.06 -8.81
N TRP A 121 8.49 -1.20 -9.10
CA TRP A 121 9.10 -2.15 -10.02
C TRP A 121 8.90 -1.62 -11.45
N VAL A 122 9.96 -1.74 -12.25
CA VAL A 122 9.99 -1.44 -13.69
C VAL A 122 10.07 -2.74 -14.48
#